data_AF-A0A923PZI8-F1
#
_entry.id   AF-A0A923PZI8-F1
#
_cell.length_a   1.000
_cell.length_b   1.000
_cell.length_c   1.000
_cell.angle_alpha   90.00
_cell.angle_beta   90.00
_cell.angle_gamma   90.00
#
_symmetry.space_group_name_H-M   'P 1'
#
loop_
_entity.id
_entity.type
_entity.pdbx_description
1 polymer ?
#
loop_
_entity_poly.entity_id
_entity_poly.type
_entity_poly.pdbx_seq_one_letter_code
_entity_poly.pdbx_strand_id
1 'polypeptide(L)'
;MKRIFLLTMTLFSKLAYAQVLEVNDSEKIVYYAPTPVLAVQLLDLQKDGGVLTLTLDYKGAAIRQQSEDLKLQFPAYVLKAMVVRPAEDQITIAIPEIGISKETILRQAQMGPLLSAQFSLKVAQVQGLKSLLRDRPEDLRIVIPVKAEVFAKTEVEVFETSMDVCSDLKVQTLADFATALATMKKPSKIRYDQTFDIYKQQLIRQCFELPSPVTANSFAELMRTKLKITSSRENLRAAYTENRTRDLELILRPKLKIEMN
;
A
#
# COMPACT_ATOMS: atom_id res chain seq x y z
N MET A 1 -10.51 34.09 -4.64
CA MET A 1 -10.09 33.55 -3.32
C MET A 1 -9.56 32.14 -3.54
N LYS A 2 -8.24 31.97 -3.53
CA LYS A 2 -7.58 30.67 -3.75
C LYS A 2 -7.55 29.93 -2.41
N ARG A 3 -8.33 28.85 -2.28
CA ARG A 3 -8.27 27.96 -1.12
C ARG A 3 -7.00 27.12 -1.24
N ILE A 4 -6.02 27.46 -0.43
CA ILE A 4 -4.86 26.64 -0.15
C ILE A 4 -5.40 25.43 0.64
N PHE A 5 -5.59 24.29 -0.04
CA PHE A 5 -5.75 23.00 0.62
C PHE A 5 -4.36 22.57 1.13
N LEU A 6 -3.92 23.19 2.21
CA LEU A 6 -2.89 22.62 3.07
C LEU A 6 -3.58 21.51 3.86
N LEU A 7 -3.68 20.31 3.27
CA LEU A 7 -4.05 19.15 4.05
C LEU A 7 -2.83 18.79 4.91
N THR A 8 -2.96 19.11 6.19
CA THR A 8 -2.04 18.81 7.28
C THR A 8 -1.76 17.30 7.36
N MET A 9 -0.74 16.82 6.65
CA MET A 9 -0.09 15.52 6.86
C MET A 9 1.02 15.61 7.92
N THR A 10 0.73 16.25 9.05
CA THR A 10 1.68 16.40 10.16
C THR A 10 1.01 16.04 11.47
N LEU A 11 0.98 14.73 11.79
CA LEU A 11 1.09 14.14 13.13
C LEU A 11 0.93 12.59 13.11
N PHE A 12 1.61 11.89 12.19
CA PHE A 12 1.83 10.43 12.32
C PHE A 12 3.20 10.09 12.93
N SER A 13 3.85 11.09 13.53
CA SER A 13 5.06 10.92 14.32
C SER A 13 4.71 10.35 15.68
N LYS A 14 4.66 9.01 15.82
CA LYS A 14 5.33 8.25 16.90
C LYS A 14 4.90 6.79 17.13
N LEU A 15 3.94 6.19 16.41
CA LEU A 15 3.43 4.87 16.86
C LEU A 15 3.29 3.73 15.85
N ALA A 16 3.49 3.90 14.53
CA ALA A 16 3.57 2.72 13.66
C ALA A 16 5.04 2.32 13.42
N TYR A 17 5.45 1.22 14.05
CA TYR A 17 6.74 0.60 13.75
C TYR A 17 6.72 -0.29 12.50
N ALA A 18 5.56 -0.54 11.89
CA ALA A 18 5.46 -1.24 10.62
C ALA A 18 5.62 -0.27 9.46
N GLN A 19 6.28 -0.73 8.40
CA GLN A 19 6.49 0.07 7.20
C GLN A 19 5.27 -0.10 6.28
N VAL A 20 4.42 0.92 6.23
CA VAL A 20 3.32 0.99 5.25
C VAL A 20 3.94 1.05 3.85
N LEU A 21 3.53 0.12 2.99
CA LEU A 21 4.00 0.00 1.62
C LEU A 21 3.06 0.73 0.66
N GLU A 22 1.76 0.47 0.80
CA GLU A 22 0.72 1.05 -0.05
C GLU A 22 -0.60 1.14 0.73
N VAL A 23 -1.34 2.22 0.50
CA VAL A 23 -2.72 2.38 0.96
C VAL A 23 -3.60 2.37 -0.29
N ASN A 24 -4.37 1.30 -0.46
CA ASN A 24 -5.34 1.18 -1.55
C ASN A 24 -6.71 1.63 -1.06
N ASP A 25 -7.07 2.86 -1.41
CA ASP A 25 -8.35 3.47 -1.02
C ASP A 25 -9.57 2.84 -1.70
N SER A 26 -9.39 2.28 -2.89
CA SER A 26 -10.45 1.63 -3.67
C SER A 26 -10.85 0.30 -3.05
N GLU A 27 -9.88 -0.47 -2.57
CA GLU A 27 -10.12 -1.76 -1.90
C GLU A 27 -10.25 -1.65 -0.39
N LYS A 28 -9.97 -0.47 0.19
CA LYS A 28 -9.81 -0.27 1.63
C LYS A 28 -8.81 -1.25 2.23
N ILE A 29 -7.65 -1.41 1.60
CA ILE A 29 -6.56 -2.29 2.06
C ILE A 29 -5.30 -1.46 2.34
N VAL A 30 -4.64 -1.71 3.47
CA VAL A 30 -3.29 -1.21 3.75
C VAL A 30 -2.31 -2.38 3.67
N TYR A 31 -1.39 -2.28 2.72
CA TYR A 31 -0.29 -3.22 2.56
C TYR A 31 0.88 -2.74 3.40
N TYR A 32 1.43 -3.61 4.26
CA TYR A 32 2.55 -3.24 5.12
C TYR A 32 3.60 -4.36 5.19
N ALA A 33 4.85 -3.99 5.39
CA ALA A 33 5.94 -4.92 5.69
C ALA A 33 6.15 -5.00 7.21
N PRO A 34 6.09 -6.19 7.82
CA PRO A 34 6.47 -6.39 9.21
C PRO A 34 7.93 -6.01 9.43
N THR A 35 8.20 -5.23 10.49
CA THR A 35 9.58 -4.80 10.77
C THR A 35 10.27 -5.80 11.71
N PRO A 36 11.39 -6.41 11.29
CA PRO A 36 12.11 -7.36 12.11
C PRO A 36 12.84 -6.69 13.27
N VAL A 37 13.28 -7.51 14.22
CA VAL A 37 14.23 -7.14 15.27
C VAL A 37 15.61 -7.62 14.85
N LEU A 38 16.59 -6.71 14.82
CA LEU A 38 18.00 -7.06 14.74
C LEU A 38 18.52 -7.31 16.16
N ALA A 39 18.74 -8.58 16.48
CA ALA A 39 19.44 -8.99 17.68
C ALA A 39 20.95 -8.79 17.47
N VAL A 40 21.55 -8.00 18.34
CA VAL A 40 22.97 -7.66 18.37
C VAL A 40 23.54 -8.29 19.63
N GLN A 41 24.28 -9.38 19.47
CA GLN A 41 24.85 -10.12 20.59
C GLN A 41 26.37 -10.00 20.57
N LEU A 42 26.94 -9.47 21.65
CA LEU A 42 28.38 -9.41 21.83
C LEU A 42 28.80 -10.40 22.91
N LEU A 43 29.62 -11.39 22.52
CA LEU A 43 30.36 -12.26 23.42
C LEU A 43 31.76 -11.67 23.66
N ASP A 44 32.03 -11.16 24.86
CA ASP A 44 33.36 -10.64 25.22
C ASP A 44 34.22 -11.78 25.79
N LEU A 45 35.31 -12.10 25.09
CA LEU A 45 36.31 -13.09 25.49
C LEU A 45 37.53 -12.45 26.17
N GLN A 46 37.41 -11.19 26.59
CA GLN A 46 38.40 -10.39 27.29
C GLN A 46 39.72 -10.27 26.51
N LYS A 47 40.71 -11.12 26.86
CA LYS A 47 42.05 -11.09 26.26
C LYS A 47 42.06 -11.63 24.83
N ASP A 48 41.11 -12.49 24.49
CA ASP A 48 41.02 -13.12 23.17
C ASP A 48 40.16 -12.31 22.17
N GLY A 49 39.69 -11.12 22.59
CA GLY A 49 38.80 -10.29 21.79
C GLY A 49 37.34 -10.67 22.04
N GLY A 50 36.56 -10.88 20.98
CA GLY A 50 35.14 -11.21 21.14
C GLY A 50 34.48 -11.69 19.87
N VAL A 51 33.21 -12.07 19.98
CA VAL A 51 32.39 -12.48 18.84
C VAL A 51 31.13 -11.62 18.83
N LEU A 52 30.93 -10.88 17.75
CA LEU A 52 29.67 -10.20 17.45
C LEU A 52 28.81 -11.11 16.59
N THR A 53 27.58 -11.36 17.05
CA THR A 53 26.54 -12.06 16.28
C THR A 53 25.41 -11.09 15.98
N LEU A 54 25.04 -11.00 14.70
CA LEU A 54 23.93 -10.19 14.20
C LEU A 54 22.88 -11.12 13.61
N THR A 55 21.68 -11.09 14.16
CA THR A 55 20.57 -11.96 13.73
C THR A 55 19.30 -11.16 13.50
N LEU A 56 18.61 -11.37 12.38
CA LEU A 56 17.27 -10.83 12.17
C LEU A 56 16.20 -11.83 12.62
N ASP A 57 15.25 -11.33 13.41
CA ASP A 57 14.16 -12.11 13.96
C ASP A 57 12.81 -11.42 13.72
N TYR A 58 11.83 -12.16 13.22
CA TYR A 58 10.45 -11.72 12.98
C TYR A 58 9.56 -12.26 14.11
N LYS A 59 9.66 -11.66 15.29
CA LYS A 59 8.88 -12.10 16.46
C LYS A 59 7.41 -11.76 16.30
N GLY A 60 6.55 -12.77 16.42
CA GLY A 60 5.09 -12.61 16.29
C GLY A 60 4.48 -11.55 17.23
N ALA A 61 5.02 -11.35 18.43
CA ALA A 61 4.56 -10.33 19.36
C ALA A 61 4.77 -8.89 18.82
N ALA A 62 5.92 -8.62 18.18
CA ALA A 62 6.22 -7.30 17.61
C ALA A 62 5.32 -7.00 16.39
N ILE A 63 5.05 -8.03 15.59
CA ILE A 63 4.17 -7.94 14.42
C ILE A 63 2.72 -7.71 14.83
N ARG A 64 2.27 -8.38 15.90
CA ARG A 64 0.94 -8.17 16.46
C ARG A 64 0.75 -6.72 16.93
N GLN A 65 1.70 -6.19 17.69
CA GLN A 65 1.65 -4.80 18.14
C GLN A 65 1.61 -3.82 16.96
N GLN A 66 2.45 -4.04 15.94
CA GLN A 66 2.42 -3.24 14.71
C GLN A 66 1.06 -3.26 14.00
N SER A 67 0.43 -4.44 13.93
CA SER A 67 -0.91 -4.58 13.35
C SER A 67 -1.96 -3.82 14.17
N GLU A 68 -1.88 -3.87 15.50
CA GLU A 68 -2.76 -3.10 16.39
C GLU A 68 -2.56 -1.58 16.22
N ASP A 69 -1.30 -1.11 16.15
CA ASP A 69 -0.97 0.29 15.90
C ASP A 69 -1.50 0.78 14.54
N LEU A 70 -1.37 -0.05 13.49
CA LEU A 70 -1.88 0.25 12.16
C LEU A 70 -3.41 0.26 12.12
N LYS A 71 -4.10 -0.61 12.89
CA LYS A 71 -5.56 -0.59 12.98
C LYS A 71 -6.09 0.69 13.59
N LEU A 72 -5.37 1.27 14.55
CA LEU A 72 -5.73 2.57 15.13
C LEU A 72 -5.60 3.71 14.10
N GLN A 73 -4.61 3.63 13.21
CA GLN A 73 -4.39 4.64 12.16
C GLN A 73 -5.35 4.46 10.97
N PHE A 74 -5.72 3.22 10.65
CA PHE A 74 -6.57 2.87 9.51
C PHE A 74 -7.76 1.99 9.93
N PRO A 75 -8.69 2.50 10.76
CA PRO A 75 -9.74 1.69 11.38
C PRO A 75 -10.74 1.10 10.38
N ALA A 76 -10.90 1.74 9.22
CA ALA A 76 -11.80 1.29 8.15
C ALA A 76 -11.13 0.42 7.09
N TYR A 77 -9.84 0.09 7.24
CA TYR A 77 -9.07 -0.63 6.24
C TYR A 77 -8.70 -2.03 6.73
N VAL A 78 -8.66 -2.98 5.79
CA VAL A 78 -8.11 -4.30 6.00
C VAL A 78 -6.58 -4.20 5.95
N LEU A 79 -5.90 -4.69 6.98
CA LEU A 79 -4.44 -4.73 6.99
C LEU A 79 -3.92 -6.03 6.37
N LYS A 80 -3.03 -5.92 5.40
CA LYS A 80 -2.38 -7.05 4.74
C LYS A 80 -0.87 -6.99 4.91
N ALA A 81 -0.35 -7.93 5.70
CA ALA A 81 1.09 -8.10 5.86
C ALA A 81 1.68 -8.69 4.57
N MET A 82 2.75 -8.09 4.08
CA MET A 82 3.45 -8.51 2.88
C MET A 82 4.73 -9.24 3.24
N VAL A 83 4.98 -10.35 2.56
CA VAL A 83 6.26 -11.05 2.63
C VAL A 83 7.25 -10.27 1.76
N VAL A 84 8.23 -9.66 2.42
CA VAL A 84 9.34 -8.98 1.74
C VAL A 84 10.43 -9.98 1.38
N ARG A 85 11.16 -9.72 0.29
CA ARG A 85 12.29 -10.54 -0.17
C ARG A 85 13.56 -9.71 -0.26
N PRO A 86 14.76 -10.27 -0.03
CA PRO A 86 16.01 -9.56 -0.32
C PRO A 86 15.97 -9.01 -1.75
N ALA A 87 16.38 -7.76 -1.92
CA ALA A 87 16.57 -7.19 -3.27
C ALA A 87 17.78 -7.82 -3.96
N GLU A 88 18.76 -8.23 -3.15
CA GLU A 88 19.99 -8.89 -3.53
C GLU A 88 20.25 -10.04 -2.54
N ASP A 89 20.80 -11.15 -3.02
CA ASP A 89 21.09 -12.32 -2.19
C ASP A 89 22.28 -12.10 -1.25
N GLN A 90 23.04 -11.02 -1.44
CA GLN A 90 24.21 -10.66 -0.64
C GLN A 90 24.13 -9.19 -0.26
N ILE A 91 24.53 -8.88 0.98
CA ILE A 91 24.71 -7.51 1.46
C ILE A 91 26.06 -7.36 2.13
N THR A 92 26.59 -6.15 2.10
CA THR A 92 27.75 -5.78 2.92
C THR A 92 27.27 -5.22 4.26
N ILE A 93 27.61 -5.90 5.34
CA ILE A 93 27.43 -5.35 6.69
C ILE A 93 28.70 -4.60 7.05
N ALA A 94 28.57 -3.29 7.22
CA ALA A 94 29.66 -2.41 7.65
C ALA A 94 29.34 -1.79 9.01
N ILE A 95 30.33 -1.80 9.91
CA ILE A 95 30.34 -1.04 11.17
C ILE A 95 31.61 -0.18 11.14
N PRO A 96 31.55 1.01 10.50
CA PRO A 96 32.72 1.85 10.24
C PRO A 96 33.48 2.24 11.51
N GLU A 97 32.78 2.47 12.61
CA GLU A 97 33.33 2.93 13.89
C GLU A 97 34.36 1.96 14.48
N ILE A 98 34.27 0.68 14.10
CA ILE A 98 35.21 -0.37 14.52
C ILE A 98 35.91 -1.04 13.33
N GLY A 99 35.81 -0.43 12.14
CA GLY A 99 36.47 -0.89 10.93
C GLY A 99 36.04 -2.28 10.46
N ILE A 100 34.78 -2.66 10.67
CA ILE A 100 34.25 -3.94 10.19
C ILE A 100 33.52 -3.74 8.88
N SER A 101 33.82 -4.60 7.91
CA SER A 101 33.04 -4.76 6.69
C SER A 101 33.07 -6.23 6.28
N LYS A 102 31.91 -6.83 6.05
CA LYS A 102 31.81 -8.23 5.63
C LYS A 102 30.59 -8.44 4.76
N GLU A 103 30.78 -9.13 3.64
CA GLU A 103 29.67 -9.62 2.82
C GLU A 103 28.99 -10.79 3.51
N THR A 104 27.66 -10.77 3.53
CA THR A 104 26.82 -11.82 4.10
C THR A 104 25.69 -12.14 3.15
N ILE A 105 25.41 -13.42 3.01
CA ILE A 105 24.27 -13.92 2.24
C ILE A 105 22.99 -13.69 3.05
N LEU A 106 22.00 -13.05 2.44
CA LEU A 106 20.64 -13.00 2.94
C LEU A 106 19.87 -14.19 2.38
N ARG A 107 19.16 -14.92 3.25
CA ARG A 107 18.25 -15.98 2.82
C ARG A 107 16.81 -15.51 2.94
N GLN A 108 15.91 -16.03 2.12
CA GLN A 108 14.48 -15.82 2.33
C GLN A 108 13.97 -16.74 3.46
N ALA A 109 13.35 -16.16 4.49
CA ALA A 109 12.51 -16.89 5.45
C ALA A 109 11.02 -16.67 5.15
N GLN A 110 10.14 -17.23 5.98
CA GLN A 110 8.69 -17.16 5.76
C GLN A 110 8.13 -15.73 5.76
N MET A 111 8.69 -14.84 6.60
CA MET A 111 8.18 -13.48 6.78
C MET A 111 9.08 -12.38 6.21
N GLY A 112 10.31 -12.72 5.80
CA GLY A 112 11.27 -11.76 5.28
C GLY A 112 12.70 -12.31 5.17
N PRO A 113 13.68 -11.45 4.83
CA PRO A 113 15.10 -11.81 4.86
C PRO A 113 15.55 -12.30 6.23
N LEU A 114 16.25 -13.43 6.23
CA LEU A 114 17.01 -13.96 7.35
C LEU A 114 18.46 -13.51 7.23
N LEU A 115 18.95 -12.94 8.33
CA LEU A 115 20.36 -12.62 8.53
C LEU A 115 20.85 -13.38 9.75
N SER A 116 22.00 -14.04 9.61
CA SER A 116 22.79 -14.58 10.71
C SER A 116 24.26 -14.40 10.35
N ALA A 117 24.88 -13.39 10.93
CA ALA A 117 26.28 -13.03 10.66
C ALA A 117 27.08 -13.07 11.95
N GLN A 118 28.29 -13.63 11.86
CA GLN A 118 29.26 -13.65 12.96
C GLN A 118 30.57 -12.98 12.55
N PHE A 119 31.11 -12.19 13.48
CA PHE A 119 32.33 -11.42 13.33
C PHE A 119 33.24 -11.69 14.52
N SER A 120 34.44 -12.19 14.25
CA SER A 120 35.51 -12.21 15.25
C SER A 120 36.07 -10.80 15.39
N LEU A 121 36.14 -10.32 16.63
CA LEU A 121 36.56 -8.98 16.98
C LEU A 121 37.90 -9.02 17.69
N LYS A 122 38.79 -8.09 17.34
CA LYS A 122 39.99 -7.80 18.15
C LYS A 122 39.59 -7.05 19.43
N VAL A 123 40.42 -7.11 20.46
CA VAL A 123 40.20 -6.44 21.76
C VAL A 123 39.83 -4.96 21.59
N ALA A 124 40.55 -4.22 20.73
CA ALA A 124 40.24 -2.81 20.46
C ALA A 124 38.86 -2.61 19.81
N GLN A 125 38.43 -3.53 18.94
CA GLN A 125 37.12 -3.49 18.29
C GLN A 125 36.00 -3.83 19.28
N VAL A 126 36.24 -4.73 20.24
CA VAL A 126 35.29 -5.02 21.31
C VAL A 126 35.01 -3.78 22.15
N GLN A 127 36.07 -3.05 22.55
CA GLN A 127 35.90 -1.82 23.33
C GLN A 127 35.19 -0.72 22.54
N GLY A 128 35.55 -0.54 21.26
CA GLY A 128 34.87 0.40 20.37
C GLY A 128 33.39 0.05 20.18
N LEU A 129 33.07 -1.24 20.02
CA LEU A 129 31.69 -1.71 19.87
C LEU A 129 30.90 -1.53 21.17
N LYS A 130 31.49 -1.82 22.34
CA LYS A 130 30.84 -1.60 23.64
C LYS A 130 30.49 -0.12 23.84
N SER A 131 31.35 0.81 23.44
CA SER A 131 31.03 2.25 23.47
C SER A 131 29.93 2.59 22.46
N LEU A 132 30.03 2.13 21.20
CA LEU A 132 28.99 2.36 20.19
C LEU A 132 27.60 1.91 20.67
N LEU A 133 27.50 0.67 21.16
CA LEU A 133 26.23 0.07 21.58
C LEU A 133 25.64 0.69 22.85
N ARG A 134 26.48 1.27 23.71
CA ARG A 134 26.04 1.94 24.94
C ARG A 134 25.63 3.39 24.69
N ASP A 135 26.44 4.11 23.93
CA ASP A 135 26.36 5.56 23.84
C ASP A 135 25.50 6.01 22.65
N ARG A 136 25.55 5.26 21.53
CA ARG A 136 24.89 5.59 20.26
C ARG A 136 24.40 4.34 19.51
N PRO A 137 23.55 3.50 20.12
CA PRO A 137 23.08 2.27 19.49
C PRO A 137 22.39 2.51 18.14
N GLU A 138 21.74 3.66 17.95
CA GLU A 138 21.08 4.09 16.73
C GLU A 138 22.01 4.32 15.52
N ASP A 139 23.33 4.43 15.76
CA ASP A 139 24.35 4.53 14.72
C ASP A 139 24.63 3.15 14.09
N LEU A 140 24.29 2.05 14.79
CA LEU A 140 24.35 0.69 14.22
C LEU A 140 23.19 0.48 13.23
N ARG A 141 23.36 1.02 12.01
CA ARG A 141 22.37 0.89 10.93
C ARG A 141 22.79 -0.15 9.92
N ILE A 142 22.20 -1.35 10.03
CA ILE A 142 22.28 -2.34 8.96
C ILE A 142 21.20 -2.02 7.93
N VAL A 143 21.64 -1.64 6.73
CA VAL A 143 20.77 -1.37 5.58
C VAL A 143 20.52 -2.68 4.86
N ILE A 144 19.26 -3.11 4.82
CA ILE A 144 18.85 -4.35 4.15
C ILE A 144 17.84 -3.98 3.06
N PRO A 145 18.27 -3.89 1.79
CA PRO A 145 17.38 -3.62 0.69
C PRO A 145 16.47 -4.83 0.44
N VAL A 146 15.17 -4.58 0.33
CA VAL A 146 14.16 -5.60 0.07
C VAL A 146 13.16 -5.17 -0.99
N LYS A 147 12.49 -6.16 -1.56
CA LYS A 147 11.41 -6.02 -2.53
C LYS A 147 10.12 -6.61 -1.95
N ALA A 148 9.01 -5.94 -2.17
CA ALA A 148 7.68 -6.45 -1.85
C ALA A 148 6.84 -6.47 -3.12
N GLU A 149 6.23 -7.60 -3.40
CA GLU A 149 5.31 -7.76 -4.53
C GLU A 149 3.88 -7.50 -4.05
N VAL A 150 3.31 -6.36 -4.43
CA VAL A 150 1.94 -5.98 -4.05
C VAL A 150 0.98 -6.24 -5.20
N PHE A 151 -0.04 -7.04 -4.92
CA PHE A 151 -1.18 -7.26 -5.82
C PHE A 151 -2.32 -6.35 -5.39
N ALA A 152 -2.57 -5.30 -6.17
CA ALA A 152 -3.57 -4.28 -5.87
C ALA A 152 -4.40 -3.95 -7.11
N LYS A 153 -5.69 -3.66 -6.92
CA LYS A 153 -6.51 -3.04 -7.96
C LYS A 153 -6.07 -1.61 -8.15
N THR A 154 -5.60 -1.32 -9.35
CA THR A 154 -5.25 0.04 -9.78
C THR A 154 -6.29 0.53 -10.77
N GLU A 155 -6.76 1.76 -10.62
CA GLU A 155 -7.51 2.44 -11.68
C GLU A 155 -6.57 2.69 -12.87
N VAL A 156 -6.84 2.04 -14.00
CA VAL A 156 -6.01 2.13 -15.21
C VAL A 156 -6.57 3.09 -16.23
N GLU A 157 -7.85 3.44 -16.09
CA GLU A 157 -8.51 4.49 -16.84
C GLU A 157 -9.64 5.09 -16.01
N VAL A 158 -9.72 6.42 -16.01
CA VAL A 158 -10.82 7.17 -15.42
C VAL A 158 -11.37 8.10 -16.49
N PHE A 159 -12.68 8.04 -16.69
CA PHE A 159 -13.42 8.92 -17.56
C PHE A 159 -14.48 9.66 -16.74
N GLU A 160 -14.42 10.98 -16.77
CA GLU A 160 -15.32 11.86 -16.03
C GLU A 160 -16.00 12.85 -16.98
N THR A 161 -17.31 13.04 -16.82
CA THR A 161 -18.10 14.03 -17.57
C THR A 161 -19.03 14.81 -16.66
N SER A 162 -19.36 16.03 -17.07
CA SER A 162 -20.39 16.81 -16.36
C SER A 162 -21.76 16.17 -16.53
N MET A 163 -22.64 16.42 -15.56
CA MET A 163 -24.02 15.93 -15.57
C MET A 163 -24.89 16.55 -16.67
N ASP A 164 -24.41 17.61 -17.35
CA ASP A 164 -25.11 18.22 -18.48
C ASP A 164 -25.38 17.20 -19.59
N VAL A 165 -24.52 16.17 -19.71
CA VAL A 165 -24.69 15.08 -20.66
C VAL A 165 -26.02 14.33 -20.48
N CYS A 166 -26.58 14.29 -19.27
CA CYS A 166 -27.89 13.67 -19.02
C CYS A 166 -29.02 14.39 -19.79
N SER A 167 -28.91 15.71 -19.91
CA SER A 167 -29.87 16.55 -20.64
C SER A 167 -29.62 16.53 -22.15
N ASP A 168 -28.35 16.45 -22.57
CA ASP A 168 -27.96 16.40 -23.98
C ASP A 168 -28.43 15.13 -24.71
N LEU A 169 -28.65 14.03 -23.98
CA LEU A 169 -29.14 12.77 -24.53
C LEU A 169 -30.59 12.86 -25.05
N LYS A 170 -31.35 13.91 -24.70
CA LYS A 170 -32.74 14.15 -25.15
C LYS A 170 -33.67 12.95 -24.98
N VAL A 171 -33.43 12.13 -23.94
CA VAL A 171 -34.23 10.95 -23.61
C VAL A 171 -35.46 11.37 -22.80
N GLN A 172 -36.66 11.02 -23.26
CA GLN A 172 -37.92 11.35 -22.57
C GLN A 172 -38.67 10.12 -22.07
N THR A 173 -38.55 8.99 -22.77
CA THR A 173 -39.23 7.73 -22.45
C THR A 173 -38.27 6.57 -22.26
N LEU A 174 -38.75 5.46 -21.69
CA LEU A 174 -37.99 4.21 -21.63
C LEU A 174 -37.60 3.69 -23.03
N ALA A 175 -38.42 3.92 -24.05
CA ALA A 175 -38.07 3.60 -25.43
C ALA A 175 -36.88 4.41 -25.94
N ASP A 176 -36.92 5.74 -25.76
CA ASP A 176 -35.82 6.62 -26.18
C ASP A 176 -34.52 6.23 -25.48
N PHE A 177 -34.63 5.87 -24.20
CA PHE A 177 -33.50 5.43 -23.40
C PHE A 177 -32.88 4.12 -23.90
N ALA A 178 -33.71 3.10 -24.18
CA ALA A 178 -33.24 1.83 -24.72
C ALA A 178 -32.55 2.04 -26.08
N THR A 179 -33.13 2.87 -26.95
CA THR A 179 -32.53 3.23 -28.24
C THR A 179 -31.22 4.01 -28.07
N ALA A 180 -31.19 4.98 -27.16
CA ALA A 180 -29.99 5.77 -26.88
C ALA A 180 -28.83 4.90 -26.38
N LEU A 181 -29.08 3.97 -25.45
CA LEU A 181 -28.06 3.04 -24.97
C LEU A 181 -27.58 2.07 -26.05
N ALA A 182 -28.49 1.55 -26.88
CA ALA A 182 -28.16 0.62 -27.95
C ALA A 182 -27.31 1.26 -29.07
N THR A 183 -27.49 2.56 -29.31
CA THR A 183 -26.80 3.31 -30.37
C THR A 183 -25.59 4.09 -29.86
N MET A 184 -25.37 4.16 -28.55
CA MET A 184 -24.26 4.89 -27.95
C MET A 184 -22.93 4.27 -28.36
N LYS A 185 -22.10 5.06 -29.04
CA LYS A 185 -20.74 4.67 -29.43
C LYS A 185 -19.75 5.02 -28.32
N LYS A 186 -18.77 4.14 -28.11
CA LYS A 186 -17.65 4.42 -27.22
C LYS A 186 -16.93 5.69 -27.68
N PRO A 187 -16.80 6.72 -26.83
CA PRO A 187 -16.00 7.90 -27.16
C PRO A 187 -14.55 7.51 -27.44
N SER A 188 -13.91 8.15 -28.42
CA SER A 188 -12.51 7.87 -28.78
C SER A 188 -11.52 8.13 -27.64
N LYS A 189 -11.90 8.96 -26.66
CA LYS A 189 -11.14 9.24 -25.44
C LYS A 189 -11.14 8.09 -24.44
N ILE A 190 -12.07 7.13 -24.57
CA ILE A 190 -12.13 5.94 -23.73
C ILE A 190 -11.41 4.80 -24.44
N ARG A 191 -10.29 4.37 -23.87
CA ARG A 191 -9.47 3.28 -24.39
C ARG A 191 -10.11 1.93 -24.11
N TYR A 192 -10.55 1.68 -22.88
CA TYR A 192 -11.04 0.37 -22.45
C TYR A 192 -12.56 0.25 -22.58
N ASP A 193 -13.05 -0.87 -23.13
CA ASP A 193 -14.48 -1.12 -23.27
C ASP A 193 -15.18 -1.21 -21.91
N GLN A 194 -14.47 -1.73 -20.89
CA GLN A 194 -14.96 -1.81 -19.51
C GLN A 194 -15.25 -0.43 -18.93
N THR A 195 -14.41 0.58 -19.18
CA THR A 195 -14.67 1.96 -18.76
C THR A 195 -15.95 2.48 -19.40
N PHE A 196 -16.17 2.18 -20.68
CA PHE A 196 -17.38 2.61 -21.39
C PHE A 196 -18.64 1.90 -20.88
N ASP A 197 -18.56 0.60 -20.57
CA ASP A 197 -19.67 -0.13 -19.97
C ASP A 197 -20.02 0.40 -18.58
N ILE A 198 -19.03 0.69 -17.75
CA ILE A 198 -19.23 1.35 -16.44
C ILE A 198 -19.85 2.74 -16.64
N TYR A 199 -19.38 3.50 -17.62
CA TYR A 199 -19.95 4.81 -17.94
C TYR A 199 -21.44 4.73 -18.32
N LYS A 200 -21.82 3.76 -19.16
CA LYS A 200 -23.24 3.50 -19.47
C LYS A 200 -24.04 3.17 -18.21
N GLN A 201 -23.50 2.35 -17.31
CA GLN A 201 -24.17 2.05 -16.03
C GLN A 201 -24.34 3.29 -15.14
N GLN A 202 -23.35 4.18 -15.11
CA GLN A 202 -23.44 5.43 -14.36
C GLN A 202 -24.47 6.38 -14.97
N LEU A 203 -24.53 6.50 -16.31
CA LEU A 203 -25.61 7.21 -17.00
C LEU A 203 -26.98 6.65 -16.61
N ILE A 204 -27.15 5.32 -16.65
CA ILE A 204 -28.41 4.67 -16.27
C ILE A 204 -28.82 5.02 -14.83
N ARG A 205 -27.87 4.95 -13.89
CA ARG A 205 -28.15 5.15 -12.47
C ARG A 205 -28.35 6.60 -12.07
N GLN A 206 -27.61 7.51 -12.68
CA GLN A 206 -27.49 8.88 -12.21
C GLN A 206 -28.19 9.90 -13.10
N CYS A 207 -28.53 9.58 -14.35
CA CYS A 207 -29.25 10.51 -15.24
C CYS A 207 -30.76 10.28 -15.30
N PHE A 208 -31.24 9.06 -15.02
CA PHE A 208 -32.63 8.71 -15.31
C PHE A 208 -33.27 7.98 -14.13
N GLU A 209 -34.39 8.51 -13.66
CA GLU A 209 -35.25 7.91 -12.66
C GLU A 209 -36.60 7.51 -13.27
N LEU A 210 -37.12 6.35 -12.87
CA LEU A 210 -38.49 5.98 -13.15
C LEU A 210 -39.43 6.70 -12.17
N PRO A 211 -40.59 7.22 -12.64
CA PRO A 211 -41.59 7.78 -11.74
C PRO A 211 -42.13 6.67 -10.84
N SER A 212 -42.07 6.85 -9.52
CA SER A 212 -42.61 5.89 -8.56
C SER A 212 -43.98 6.36 -8.05
N PRO A 213 -45.04 5.52 -8.10
CA PRO A 213 -45.08 4.17 -8.66
C PRO A 213 -45.16 4.15 -10.20
N VAL A 214 -44.49 3.19 -10.84
CA VAL A 214 -44.70 2.89 -12.26
C VAL A 214 -45.89 1.95 -12.36
N THR A 215 -47.02 2.44 -12.87
CA THR A 215 -48.17 1.60 -13.22
C THR A 215 -48.24 1.44 -14.73
N ALA A 216 -48.00 0.23 -15.23
CA ALA A 216 -48.14 -0.11 -16.65
C ALA A 216 -48.77 -1.50 -16.78
N ASN A 217 -49.80 -1.62 -17.61
CA ASN A 217 -50.56 -2.86 -17.81
C ASN A 217 -50.06 -3.66 -19.02
N SER A 218 -49.06 -3.14 -19.75
CA SER A 218 -48.45 -3.83 -20.89
C SER A 218 -47.01 -3.34 -21.13
N PHE A 219 -46.21 -4.12 -21.87
CA PHE A 219 -44.87 -3.71 -22.27
C PHE A 219 -44.89 -2.43 -23.13
N ALA A 220 -45.88 -2.30 -24.02
CA ALA A 220 -46.03 -1.10 -24.85
C ALA A 220 -46.30 0.17 -24.01
N GLU A 221 -47.06 0.03 -22.92
CA GLU A 221 -47.31 1.10 -21.95
C GLU A 221 -46.05 1.41 -21.14
N LEU A 222 -45.32 0.37 -20.70
CA LEU A 222 -44.06 0.52 -19.99
C LEU A 222 -43.04 1.31 -20.83
N MET A 223 -42.88 0.98 -22.12
CA MET A 223 -41.93 1.66 -23.01
C MET A 223 -42.27 3.14 -23.25
N ARG A 224 -43.53 3.54 -23.07
CA ARG A 224 -43.99 4.95 -23.16
C ARG A 224 -43.87 5.71 -21.83
N THR A 225 -43.45 5.05 -20.75
CA THR A 225 -43.27 5.68 -19.44
C THR A 225 -42.25 6.80 -19.56
N LYS A 226 -42.64 8.00 -19.10
CA LYS A 226 -41.76 9.17 -19.08
C LYS A 226 -40.70 8.99 -17.99
N LEU A 227 -39.44 9.18 -18.37
CA LEU A 227 -38.32 9.19 -17.44
C LEU A 227 -38.15 10.60 -16.86
N LYS A 228 -37.74 10.65 -15.60
CA LYS A 228 -37.32 11.90 -14.96
C LYS A 228 -35.81 12.02 -15.10
N ILE A 229 -35.34 13.14 -15.63
CA ILE A 229 -33.91 13.45 -15.68
C ILE A 229 -33.47 14.01 -14.33
N THR A 230 -32.46 13.40 -13.74
CA THR A 230 -31.89 13.82 -12.45
C THR A 230 -30.88 14.95 -12.65
N SER A 231 -30.97 15.95 -11.78
CA SER A 231 -30.04 17.09 -11.73
C SER A 231 -29.04 16.93 -10.59
N SER A 232 -28.31 15.81 -10.55
CA SER A 232 -27.21 15.67 -9.59
C SER A 232 -26.11 16.69 -9.90
N ARG A 233 -25.41 17.15 -8.87
CA ARG A 233 -24.23 18.04 -9.01
C ARG A 233 -22.92 17.27 -9.13
N GLU A 234 -22.94 15.97 -8.91
CA GLU A 234 -21.75 15.13 -8.97
C GLU A 234 -21.49 14.69 -10.40
N ASN A 235 -20.26 14.83 -10.88
CA ASN A 235 -19.86 14.38 -12.21
C ASN A 235 -20.09 12.87 -12.37
N LEU A 236 -20.43 12.44 -13.58
CA LEU A 236 -20.45 11.03 -13.92
C LEU A 236 -19.01 10.54 -14.00
N ARG A 237 -18.68 9.55 -13.18
CA ARG A 237 -17.34 8.96 -13.11
C ARG A 237 -17.38 7.48 -13.44
N ALA A 238 -16.64 7.09 -14.46
CA ALA A 238 -16.40 5.70 -14.81
C ALA A 238 -14.91 5.39 -14.68
N ALA A 239 -14.57 4.39 -13.88
CA ALA A 239 -13.19 3.97 -13.69
C ALA A 239 -13.08 2.47 -13.95
N TYR A 240 -12.16 2.09 -14.83
CA TYR A 240 -11.77 0.69 -15.01
C TYR A 240 -10.55 0.39 -14.15
N THR A 241 -10.65 -0.69 -13.37
CA THR A 241 -9.59 -1.15 -12.48
C THR A 241 -9.03 -2.49 -12.96
N GLU A 242 -7.72 -2.62 -12.99
CA GLU A 242 -7.02 -3.91 -13.21
C GLU A 242 -6.30 -4.33 -11.94
N ASN A 243 -6.22 -5.64 -11.72
CA ASN A 243 -5.24 -6.19 -10.77
C ASN A 243 -3.86 -6.02 -11.38
N ARG A 244 -3.01 -5.22 -10.74
CA ARG A 244 -1.61 -5.07 -11.13
C ARG A 244 -0.72 -5.51 -9.99
N THR A 245 0.32 -6.24 -10.38
CA THR A 245 1.47 -6.49 -9.54
C THR A 245 2.38 -5.27 -9.59
N ARG A 246 2.80 -4.79 -8.43
CA ARG A 246 3.80 -3.74 -8.28
C ARG A 246 4.93 -4.24 -7.40
N ASP A 247 6.14 -4.12 -7.90
CA ASP A 247 7.34 -4.32 -7.10
C ASP A 247 7.68 -3.01 -6.39
N LEU A 248 7.67 -3.06 -5.06
CA LEU A 248 8.07 -1.94 -4.22
C LEU A 248 9.44 -2.26 -3.63
N GLU A 249 10.42 -1.42 -3.93
CA GLU A 249 11.75 -1.49 -3.31
C GLU A 249 11.79 -0.62 -2.06
N LEU A 250 12.33 -1.17 -0.97
CA LEU A 250 12.44 -0.46 0.30
C LEU A 250 13.68 -0.92 1.07
N ILE A 251 14.08 -0.12 2.05
CA ILE A 251 15.11 -0.48 3.01
C ILE A 251 14.43 -0.93 4.30
N LEU A 252 14.65 -2.18 4.70
CA LEU A 252 14.25 -2.63 6.04
C LEU A 252 15.06 -1.90 7.10
N ARG A 253 14.35 -1.33 8.07
CA ARG A 253 14.92 -0.67 9.23
C ARG A 253 14.59 -1.48 10.47
N PRO A 254 15.42 -2.48 10.83
CA PRO A 254 15.11 -3.35 11.95
C PRO A 254 15.12 -2.59 13.27
N LYS A 255 14.32 -3.05 14.23
CA LYS A 255 14.43 -2.61 15.64
C LYS A 255 15.67 -3.23 16.26
N LEU A 256 16.48 -2.45 16.96
CA LEU A 256 17.65 -2.99 17.64
C LEU A 256 17.26 -3.66 18.97
N LYS A 257 17.80 -4.86 19.21
CA LYS A 257 17.82 -5.50 20.52
C LYS A 257 19.26 -5.87 20.84
N ILE A 258 19.82 -5.24 21.87
CA ILE A 258 21.23 -5.38 22.22
C ILE A 258 21.37 -6.29 23.45
N GLU A 259 22.23 -7.29 23.35
CA GLU A 259 22.63 -8.18 24.44
C GLU A 259 24.16 -8.20 24.51
N MET A 260 24.70 -7.87 25.68
CA MET A 260 26.15 -7.86 25.94
C MET A 260 26.43 -8.72 27.17
N ASN A 261 27.47 -9.53 27.10
CA ASN A 261 28.02 -10.22 28.27
C ASN A 261 29.45 -9.74 28.64
#